data_AF-S4R1U3-F1
#
_entry.id   AF-S4R1U3-F1
#
_cell.length_a   1.000
_cell.length_b   1.000
_cell.length_c   1.000
_cell.angle_alpha   90.00
_cell.angle_beta   90.00
_cell.angle_gamma   90.00
#
_symmetry.space_group_name_H-M   'P 1'
#
loop_
_entity.id
_entity.type
_entity.pdbx_description
1 polymer ?
#
loop_
_entity_poly.entity_id
_entity_poly.type
_entity_poly.pdbx_seq_one_letter_code
_entity_poly.pdbx_strand_id
1 'polypeptide(L)' 'MGDPGLAKLQFAPFNSALDVGFWHELTQKKLNEYRLDEAPKDIKGYYYNGDSAGLPTRLTLEFSAFD' A
#
# COMPACT_ATOMS: atom_id res chain seq x y z
N MET A 1 29.09 -30.48 4.64
CA MET A 1 28.88 -29.54 5.77
C MET A 1 28.64 -28.18 5.14
N GLY A 2 27.41 -27.64 5.23
CA GLY A 2 27.07 -26.34 4.65
C GLY A 2 27.65 -25.21 5.50
N ASP A 3 28.17 -24.18 4.83
CA ASP A 3 28.84 -23.04 5.44
C ASP A 3 27.87 -22.26 6.36
N PRO A 4 28.13 -22.13 7.68
CA PRO A 4 27.23 -21.45 8.61
C PRO A 4 27.21 -19.92 8.46
N GLY A 5 28.00 -19.36 7.53
CA GLY A 5 28.24 -17.91 7.43
C GLY A 5 27.44 -17.15 6.38
N LEU A 6 26.69 -17.80 5.49
CA LEU A 6 25.94 -17.11 4.44
C LEU A 6 24.46 -16.97 4.84
N ALA A 7 24.15 -15.99 5.70
CA ALA A 7 22.78 -15.62 5.99
C ALA A 7 22.08 -15.25 4.67
N LYS A 8 21.01 -15.99 4.32
CA LYS A 8 20.22 -15.70 3.11
C LYS A 8 19.60 -14.32 3.26
N LEU A 9 19.79 -13.45 2.27
CA LEU A 9 19.16 -12.14 2.20
C LEU A 9 17.65 -12.27 2.48
N GLN A 10 17.16 -11.51 3.46
CA GLN A 10 15.75 -11.42 3.80
C GLN A 10 15.22 -10.04 3.41
N PHE A 11 13.95 -9.98 3.02
CA PHE A 11 13.26 -8.74 2.68
C PHE A 11 12.14 -8.52 3.69
N ALA A 12 11.95 -7.28 4.14
CA ALA A 12 10.81 -6.89 4.95
C ALA A 12 9.60 -6.60 4.04
N PRO A 13 8.41 -7.15 4.33
CA PRO A 13 7.22 -6.85 3.56
C PRO A 13 6.68 -5.46 3.90
N PHE A 14 6.05 -4.81 2.92
CA PHE A 14 5.22 -3.64 3.19
C PHE A 14 3.99 -4.03 4.00
N ASN A 15 3.59 -3.14 4.90
CA ASN A 15 2.31 -3.21 5.60
C ASN A 15 1.39 -2.14 5.03
N SER A 16 0.25 -2.55 4.47
CA SER A 16 -0.72 -1.62 3.91
C SER A 16 -1.46 -0.87 5.02
N ALA A 17 -1.57 0.45 4.87
CA ALA A 17 -2.38 1.32 5.70
C ALA A 17 -3.36 2.07 4.78
N LEU A 18 -4.66 2.01 5.11
CA LEU A 18 -5.69 2.72 4.35
C LEU A 18 -6.21 3.86 5.21
N ASP A 19 -6.10 5.08 4.70
CA ASP A 19 -6.72 6.23 5.34
C ASP A 19 -8.24 6.24 5.11
N VAL A 20 -8.98 6.88 6.02
CA VAL A 20 -10.44 7.00 5.90
C VAL A 20 -10.84 7.76 4.63
N GLY A 21 -10.05 8.74 4.22
CA GLY A 21 -10.25 9.50 2.98
C GLY A 21 -10.23 8.62 1.73
N PHE A 22 -9.43 7.55 1.71
CA PHE A 22 -9.43 6.58 0.60
C PHE A 22 -10.80 5.94 0.41
N TRP A 23 -11.43 5.49 1.50
CA TRP A 23 -12.75 4.83 1.43
C TRP A 23 -13.86 5.77 1.01
N HIS A 24 -13.81 7.03 1.47
CA HIS A 24 -14.76 8.05 1.05
C HIS A 24 -14.65 8.32 -0.45
N GLU A 25 -13.44 8.53 -0.97
CA GLU A 25 -13.21 8.79 -2.39
C GLU A 25 -13.60 7.58 -3.25
N LEU A 26 -13.23 6.37 -2.83
CA LEU A 26 -13.62 5.13 -3.52
C LEU A 26 -15.14 5.00 -3.63
N THR A 27 -15.88 5.34 -2.57
CA THR A 27 -17.34 5.27 -2.55
C THR A 27 -17.95 6.29 -3.53
N GLN A 28 -17.44 7.52 -3.54
CA GLN A 28 -17.89 8.54 -4.49
C GLN A 28 -17.61 8.12 -5.94
N LYS A 29 -16.41 7.64 -6.23
CA LYS A 29 -16.04 7.15 -7.57
C LYS A 29 -16.84 5.93 -7.98
N LYS A 30 -17.10 4.98 -7.07
CA LYS A 30 -17.92 3.78 -7.37
C LYS A 30 -19.36 4.15 -7.73
N LEU A 31 -19.97 5.12 -7.04
CA LEU A 31 -21.35 5.53 -7.30
C LEU A 31 -21.47 6.40 -8.56
N ASN A 32 -20.57 7.37 -8.73
CA ASN A 32 -20.71 8.41 -9.76
C ASN A 32 -20.08 8.02 -11.10
N GLU A 33 -18.89 7.42 -11.07
CA GLU A 33 -18.07 7.14 -12.26
C GLU A 33 -18.13 5.67 -12.66
N TYR A 34 -17.75 4.75 -11.76
CA TYR A 34 -17.57 3.34 -12.11
C TYR A 34 -18.90 2.59 -12.24
N ARG A 35 -19.87 2.86 -11.37
CA ARG A 35 -21.18 2.18 -11.35
C ARG A 35 -21.01 0.66 -11.28
N LEU A 36 -21.46 -0.05 -12.33
CA LEU A 36 -21.34 -1.50 -12.48
C LEU A 36 -20.00 -1.95 -13.07
N ASP A 37 -19.11 -1.02 -13.41
CA ASP A 37 -17.77 -1.35 -13.90
C ASP A 37 -16.95 -1.99 -12.76
N GLU A 38 -16.38 -3.15 -13.07
CA GLU A 38 -15.50 -3.94 -12.19
C GLU A 38 -14.09 -4.08 -12.78
N ALA A 39 -13.78 -3.30 -13.83
CA ALA A 39 -12.45 -3.30 -14.42
C ALA A 39 -11.42 -2.79 -13.39
N PRO A 40 -10.18 -3.32 -13.41
CA PRO A 40 -9.12 -2.85 -12.54
C PRO A 40 -8.88 -1.35 -12.75
N LYS A 41 -8.61 -0.63 -11.65
CA LYS A 41 -8.29 0.80 -11.64
C LYS A 41 -6.89 1.01 -11.11
N ASP A 42 -6.12 1.80 -11.83
CA ASP A 42 -4.82 2.24 -11.37
C ASP A 42 -4.99 3.18 -10.18
N ILE A 43 -4.19 2.96 -9.13
CA ILE A 43 -4.13 3.81 -7.95
C ILE A 43 -2.68 4.06 -7.55
N LYS A 44 -2.42 5.19 -6.89
CA LYS A 44 -1.11 5.57 -6.37
C LYS A 44 -1.06 5.34 -4.86
N GLY A 45 0.03 4.73 -4.40
CA GLY A 45 0.31 4.56 -2.97
C GLY A 45 1.58 5.26 -2.56
N TYR A 46 1.62 5.71 -1.31
CA TYR A 46 2.73 6.46 -0.74
C TYR A 46 3.41 5.61 0.32
N TYR A 47 4.72 5.54 0.29
CA TYR A 47 5.50 4.90 1.35
C TYR A 47 6.61 5.83 1.80
N TYR A 48 7.04 5.65 3.04
CA TYR A 48 8.13 6.43 3.62
C TYR A 48 9.09 5.51 4.35
N ASN A 49 10.39 5.75 4.18
CA ASN A 49 11.47 4.92 4.75
C ASN A 49 12.18 5.58 5.94
N GLY A 50 11.65 6.70 6.47
CA GLY A 50 12.26 7.41 7.60
C GLY A 50 11.63 7.07 8.95
N ASP A 51 10.89 5.97 9.05
CA ASP A 51 10.38 5.47 10.33
C ASP A 51 11.50 4.96 11.23
N SER A 52 11.28 4.99 12.55
CA SER A 52 12.23 4.48 13.53
C SER A 52 12.55 2.99 13.30
N ALA A 53 13.79 2.60 13.58
CA ALA A 53 14.23 1.21 13.48
C ALA A 53 13.31 0.28 14.30
N GLY A 54 12.86 -0.81 13.68
CA GLY A 54 11.95 -1.79 14.29
C GLY A 54 10.46 -1.56 14.01
N LEU A 55 10.09 -0.43 13.39
CA LEU A 55 8.73 -0.24 12.88
C LEU A 55 8.59 -0.84 11.48
N PRO A 56 7.43 -1.46 11.16
CA PRO A 56 7.18 -1.98 9.83
C PRO A 56 7.06 -0.84 8.81
N THR A 57 7.66 -0.99 7.63
CA THR A 57 7.49 -0.05 6.52
C THR A 57 6.03 -0.07 6.06
N ARG A 58 5.41 1.12 6.01
CA ARG A 58 4.00 1.27 5.64
C ARG A 58 3.85 1.78 4.21
N LEU A 59 2.94 1.14 3.48
CA LEU A 59 2.39 1.64 2.21
C LEU A 59 1.00 2.21 2.51
N THR A 60 0.87 3.53 2.47
CA THR A 60 -0.37 4.25 2.76
C THR A 60 -1.13 4.56 1.47
N LEU A 61 -2.44 4.32 1.50
CA LEU A 61 -3.40 4.74 0.48
C LEU A 61 -4.31 5.83 1.06
N GLU A 62 -4.37 6.98 0.41
CA GLU A 62 -5.14 8.16 0.84
C GLU A 62 -6.13 8.59 -0.25
N PHE A 63 -6.88 9.68 -0.02
CA PHE A 63 -7.84 10.19 -1.00
C PHE A 63 -7.20 10.54 -2.36
N SER A 64 -5.93 10.97 -2.37
CA SER A 64 -5.16 11.28 -3.58
C SER A 64 -4.71 10.03 -4.36
N ALA A 65 -5.01 8.82 -3.88
CA ALA A 65 -4.66 7.58 -4.57
C ALA A 65 -5.33 7.44 -5.94
N PHE A 66 -6.43 8.17 -6.20
CA PHE A 66 -7.21 8.09 -7.44
C PHE A 66 -6.95 9.25 -8.42
N ASP A 67 -6.06 10.19 -8.07
CA ASP A 67 -5.55 11.23 -8.98
C ASP A 67 -4.50 10.67 -9.93
#